data_AF-A0A2G1X3P8-F1
#
_entry.id   AF-A0A2G1X3P8-F1
#
_cell.length_a   1.000
_cell.length_b   1.000
_cell.length_c   1.000
_cell.angle_alpha   90.00
_cell.angle_beta   90.00
_cell.angle_gamma   90.00
#
_symmetry.space_group_name_H-M   'P 1'
#
loop_
_entity.id
_entity.type
_entity.pdbx_description
1 polymer ?
#
loop_
_entity_poly.entity_id
_entity_poly.type
_entity_poly.pdbx_seq_one_letter_code
_entity_poly.pdbx_strand_id
1 'polypeptide(L)'
;LSRYREYAADRGAAEITGSPAALASALRTVDEAMPEVPDRDLRELDGGAEALYLAPLEARAFGDEELVSTDVFPETHPPTGERIARLRRLAGEEV
;
A
#
# COMPACT_ATOMS: atom_id res chain seq x y z
N LEU A 1 -11.49 11.56 0.90
CA LEU A 1 -11.63 11.24 -0.54
C LEU A 1 -10.77 10.05 -0.96
N SER A 2 -9.49 9.97 -0.53
CA SER A 2 -8.56 8.89 -0.88
C SER A 2 -9.16 7.48 -0.71
N ARG A 3 -9.67 7.17 0.49
CA ARG A 3 -10.31 5.87 0.79
C ARG A 3 -11.45 5.45 -0.15
N TYR A 4 -12.27 6.41 -0.60
CA TYR A 4 -13.34 6.13 -1.56
C TYR A 4 -12.78 5.76 -2.94
N ARG A 5 -11.71 6.45 -3.37
CA ARG A 5 -11.05 6.17 -4.65
C ARG A 5 -10.41 4.79 -4.67
N GLU A 6 -9.84 4.35 -3.55
CA GLU A 6 -9.30 2.99 -3.40
C GLU A 6 -10.36 1.91 -3.64
N TYR A 7 -11.52 2.04 -3.01
CA TYR A 7 -12.61 1.10 -3.25
C TYR A 7 -13.16 1.12 -4.67
N ALA A 8 -13.20 2.30 -5.30
CA ALA A 8 -13.59 2.41 -6.70
C ALA A 8 -12.55 1.76 -7.62
N ALA A 9 -11.26 1.93 -7.30
CA ALA A 9 -10.17 1.30 -8.01
C ALA A 9 -10.21 -0.24 -7.87
N ASP A 10 -10.44 -0.77 -6.67
CA ASP A 10 -10.58 -2.22 -6.45
C ASP A 10 -11.70 -2.83 -7.29
N ARG A 11 -12.86 -2.15 -7.32
CA ARG A 11 -13.98 -2.59 -8.15
C ARG A 11 -13.62 -2.53 -9.63
N GLY A 12 -13.05 -1.42 -10.10
CA GLY A 12 -12.65 -1.26 -11.49
C GLY A 12 -11.61 -2.31 -11.92
N ALA A 13 -10.63 -2.60 -11.06
CA ALA A 13 -9.65 -3.64 -11.30
C ALA A 13 -10.29 -5.04 -11.34
N ALA A 14 -11.22 -5.34 -10.45
CA ALA A 14 -11.97 -6.59 -10.48
C ALA A 14 -12.81 -6.74 -11.76
N GLU A 15 -13.43 -5.67 -12.24
CA GLU A 15 -14.17 -5.64 -13.50
C GLU A 15 -13.26 -5.83 -14.73
N ILE A 16 -12.11 -5.13 -14.76
CA ILE A 16 -11.14 -5.21 -15.86
C ILE A 16 -10.50 -6.60 -15.94
N THR A 17 -10.13 -7.16 -14.79
CA THR A 17 -9.45 -8.47 -14.72
C THR A 17 -10.42 -9.65 -14.75
N GLY A 18 -11.70 -9.42 -14.47
CA GLY A 18 -12.72 -10.47 -14.35
C GLY A 18 -12.51 -11.41 -13.16
N SER A 19 -11.59 -11.11 -12.23
CA SER A 19 -11.29 -11.99 -11.09
C SER A 19 -11.10 -11.21 -9.79
N PRO A 20 -12.20 -10.91 -9.07
CA PRO A 20 -12.11 -10.27 -7.75
C PRO A 20 -11.32 -11.11 -6.74
N ALA A 21 -11.42 -12.44 -6.79
CA ALA A 21 -10.70 -13.36 -5.90
C ALA A 21 -9.17 -13.31 -6.12
N ALA A 22 -8.71 -13.24 -7.37
CA ALA A 22 -7.29 -13.07 -7.67
C ALA A 22 -6.76 -11.75 -7.12
N LEU A 23 -7.54 -10.66 -7.27
CA LEU A 23 -7.16 -9.36 -6.71
C LEU A 23 -7.09 -9.40 -5.17
N ALA A 24 -8.03 -10.08 -4.50
CA ALA A 24 -7.98 -10.29 -3.06
C ALA A 24 -6.72 -11.06 -2.62
N SER A 25 -6.33 -12.10 -3.36
CA SER A 25 -5.10 -12.85 -3.09
C SER A 25 -3.85 -12.01 -3.34
N ALA A 26 -3.83 -11.17 -4.37
CA ALA A 26 -2.73 -10.26 -4.65
C ALA A 26 -2.53 -9.24 -3.53
N LEU A 27 -3.62 -8.60 -3.07
CA LEU A 27 -3.56 -7.66 -1.94
C LEU A 27 -3.01 -8.32 -0.67
N ARG A 28 -3.47 -9.53 -0.36
CA ARG A 28 -2.94 -10.30 0.79
C ARG A 28 -1.44 -10.57 0.64
N THR A 29 -1.01 -10.97 -0.56
CA THR A 29 0.42 -11.28 -0.82
C THR A 29 1.30 -10.05 -0.64
N VAL A 30 0.84 -8.89 -1.09
CA VAL A 30 1.57 -7.63 -0.92
C VAL A 30 1.61 -7.23 0.55
N ASP A 31 0.48 -7.29 1.25
CA ASP A 31 0.37 -6.95 2.69
C ASP A 31 1.31 -7.83 3.55
N GLU A 32 1.39 -9.13 3.25
CA GLU A 32 2.28 -10.08 3.91
C GLU A 32 3.77 -9.83 3.62
N ALA A 33 4.11 -9.28 2.45
CA ALA A 33 5.49 -9.00 2.04
C ALA A 33 5.98 -7.59 2.44
N MET A 34 5.08 -6.63 2.65
CA MET A 34 5.42 -5.26 3.06
C MET A 34 6.19 -5.11 4.39
N PRO A 35 6.02 -5.95 5.44
CA PRO A 35 6.81 -5.80 6.67
C PRO A 35 8.29 -6.16 6.51
N GLU A 36 8.73 -6.64 5.34
CA GLU A 36 10.16 -6.82 5.05
C GLU A 36 10.86 -5.46 4.96
N VAL A 37 11.33 -4.96 6.09
CA VAL A 37 12.22 -3.80 6.16
C VAL A 37 13.59 -4.23 5.63
N PRO A 38 14.14 -3.53 4.62
CA PRO A 38 15.50 -3.82 4.15
C PRO A 38 16.51 -3.69 5.29
N ASP A 39 17.38 -4.69 5.46
CA ASP A 39 18.47 -4.67 6.47
C ASP A 39 19.49 -3.54 6.24
N ARG A 40 19.47 -2.95 5.04
CA ARG A 40 20.35 -1.85 4.62
C ARG A 40 19.52 -0.63 4.28
N ASP A 41 20.05 0.55 4.61
CA ASP A 41 19.44 1.80 4.19
C ASP A 41 19.54 1.95 2.67
N LEU A 42 18.41 1.86 1.96
CA LEU A 42 18.38 1.96 0.50
C LEU A 42 18.70 3.37 -0.01
N ARG A 43 18.74 4.39 0.86
CA ARG A 43 19.23 5.74 0.53
C ARG A 43 20.75 5.79 0.35
N GLU A 44 21.47 4.78 0.83
CA GLU A 44 22.90 4.63 0.59
C GLU A 44 23.20 4.02 -0.79
N LEU A 45 22.17 3.53 -1.50
CA LEU A 45 22.30 3.01 -2.86
C LEU A 45 22.25 4.16 -3.87
N ASP A 46 23.42 4.54 -4.37
CA ASP A 46 23.61 5.58 -5.38
C ASP A 46 22.74 5.31 -6.65
N GLY A 47 21.80 6.21 -6.95
CA GLY A 47 21.26 6.39 -8.30
C GLY A 47 19.86 5.84 -8.62
N GLY A 48 19.00 5.58 -7.64
CA GLY A 48 17.67 4.98 -7.90
C GLY A 48 16.48 5.78 -7.39
N ALA A 49 16.49 6.16 -6.11
CA ALA A 49 15.34 6.74 -5.42
C ALA A 49 15.37 8.27 -5.36
N GLU A 50 16.56 8.89 -5.42
CA GLU A 50 16.68 10.35 -5.31
C GLU A 50 15.99 11.09 -6.47
N ALA A 51 15.92 10.44 -7.64
CA ALA A 51 15.25 10.97 -8.82
C ALA A 51 13.72 11.13 -8.66
N LEU A 52 13.12 10.54 -7.63
CA LEU A 52 11.69 10.60 -7.34
C LEU A 52 11.34 11.66 -6.26
N TYR A 53 12.34 12.33 -5.69
CA TYR A 53 12.09 13.35 -4.67
C TYR A 53 11.55 14.64 -5.31
N LEU A 54 10.31 15.00 -4.95
CA LEU A 54 9.69 16.25 -5.39
C LEU A 54 10.18 17.47 -4.59
N ALA A 55 10.77 17.25 -3.41
CA ALA A 55 11.32 18.28 -2.51
C ALA A 55 12.44 17.69 -1.62
N PRO A 56 13.38 18.52 -1.11
CA PRO A 56 14.45 18.04 -0.23
C PRO A 56 13.90 17.53 1.11
N LEU A 57 14.29 16.31 1.48
CA LEU A 57 14.02 15.76 2.81
C LEU A 57 14.99 16.39 3.81
N GLU A 58 14.59 17.45 4.49
CA GLU A 58 15.37 18.03 5.57
C GLU A 58 15.42 17.03 6.73
N ALA A 59 16.65 16.64 7.13
CA ALA A 59 16.97 15.54 8.04
C ALA A 59 16.43 15.65 9.49
N ARG A 60 15.48 16.54 9.77
CA ARG A 60 15.00 16.88 11.13
C ARG A 60 13.61 16.33 11.45
N ALA A 61 12.99 15.57 10.56
CA ALA A 61 11.65 15.00 10.76
C ALA A 61 11.63 13.49 11.07
N PHE A 62 12.79 12.84 11.19
CA PHE A 62 12.91 11.37 11.31
C PHE A 62 13.69 10.95 12.57
N GLY A 63 13.50 11.66 13.69
CA GLY A 63 14.24 11.40 14.93
C GLY A 63 13.72 10.21 15.73
N ASP A 64 12.49 9.76 15.46
CA ASP A 64 11.81 8.81 16.32
C ASP A 64 11.45 7.58 15.48
N GLU A 65 11.82 6.38 15.95
CA GLU A 65 11.60 5.08 15.30
C GLU A 65 10.11 4.80 14.98
N GLU A 66 9.20 5.63 15.49
CA GLU A 66 7.75 5.56 15.30
C GLU A 66 7.26 6.27 14.00
N LEU A 67 8.08 7.11 13.38
CA LEU A 67 7.65 8.02 12.30
C LEU A 67 7.72 7.43 10.87
N VAL A 68 8.27 6.22 10.69
CA VAL A 68 8.52 5.70 9.33
C VAL A 68 7.25 5.23 8.63
N SER A 69 6.17 4.92 9.35
CA SER A 69 4.94 4.40 8.74
C SER A 69 3.74 5.35 8.77
N THR A 70 3.66 6.30 9.71
CA THR A 70 2.40 7.01 9.99
C THR A 70 2.41 8.49 9.57
N ASP A 71 3.56 9.17 9.65
CA ASP A 71 3.66 10.62 9.38
C ASP A 71 4.00 10.96 7.92
N VAL A 72 4.70 10.07 7.21
CA VAL A 72 5.00 10.24 5.77
C VAL A 72 3.87 9.71 4.88
N PHE A 73 3.20 8.66 5.35
CA PHE A 73 2.05 8.05 4.69
C PHE A 73 0.88 8.08 5.68
N PRO A 74 0.20 9.23 5.85
CA PRO A 74 -1.07 9.22 6.58
C PRO A 74 -1.94 8.10 6.01
N GLU A 75 -2.86 7.51 6.79
CA GLU A 75 -3.74 6.42 6.32
C GLU A 75 -4.56 6.80 5.07
N THR A 76 -3.91 6.83 3.91
CA THR A 76 -4.41 7.22 2.59
C THR A 76 -5.28 6.11 2.02
N HIS A 77 -5.08 4.90 2.53
CA HIS A 77 -5.80 3.70 2.16
C HIS A 77 -6.64 3.20 3.34
N PRO A 78 -7.79 2.58 3.05
CA PRO A 78 -8.47 1.76 4.05
C PRO A 78 -7.61 0.54 4.43
N PRO A 79 -7.86 -0.08 5.60
CA PRO A 79 -7.17 -1.31 5.99
C PRO A 79 -7.26 -2.38 4.89
N THR A 80 -6.15 -3.04 4.59
CA THR A 80 -6.08 -4.05 3.52
C THR A 80 -7.11 -5.17 3.72
N GLY A 81 -7.33 -5.59 4.97
CA GLY A 81 -8.35 -6.58 5.31
C GLY A 81 -9.78 -6.18 4.90
N GLU A 82 -10.13 -4.90 5.00
CA GLU A 82 -11.46 -4.42 4.58
C GLU A 82 -11.63 -4.49 3.06
N ARG A 83 -10.56 -4.15 2.33
CA ARG A 83 -10.51 -4.25 0.86
C ARG A 83 -10.63 -5.71 0.40
N ILE A 84 -9.86 -6.61 1.02
CA ILE A 84 -9.93 -8.07 0.77
C ILE A 84 -11.34 -8.59 1.01
N ALA A 85 -11.95 -8.27 2.16
CA ALA A 85 -13.29 -8.72 2.49
C ALA A 85 -14.33 -8.28 1.44
N ARG A 86 -14.19 -7.05 0.92
CA ARG A 86 -15.08 -6.54 -0.13
C ARG A 86 -14.90 -7.26 -1.46
N LEU A 87 -13.67 -7.57 -1.86
CA LEU A 87 -13.37 -8.32 -3.07
C LEU A 87 -13.87 -9.76 -3.01
N ARG A 88 -13.75 -10.42 -1.84
CA ARG A 88 -14.32 -11.75 -1.60
C ARG A 88 -15.85 -11.74 -1.73
N ARG A 89 -16.52 -10.73 -1.17
CA ARG A 89 -17.96 -10.54 -1.40
C ARG A 89 -18.31 -10.36 -2.87
N LEU A 90 -17.50 -9.63 -3.64
CA LEU A 90 -17.70 -9.48 -5.09
C LEU A 90 -17.47 -10.80 -5.85
N ALA A 91 -16.61 -11.68 -5.36
CA ALA A 91 -16.39 -13.01 -5.90
C ALA A 91 -17.50 -14.02 -5.54
N GLY A 92 -18.46 -13.65 -4.69
CA GLY A 92 -19.45 -14.60 -4.15
C GLY A 92 -18.88 -15.52 -3.06
N GLU A 93 -17.70 -15.18 -2.53
CA GLU A 93 -17.09 -15.86 -1.38
C GLU A 93 -17.64 -15.20 -0.11
N GLU A 94 -18.74 -15.72 0.41
CA GLU A 94 -19.27 -15.29 1.71
C GLU A 94 -18.38 -15.84 2.84
N VAL A 95 -17.93 -14.97 3.75
CA VAL A 95 -17.24 -15.31 5.01
C VAL A 95 -18.22 -15.16 6.16
#